data_AF-A0AAF6BDJ7-F1
#
_entry.id   AF-A0AAF6BDJ7-F1
#
_cell.length_a   1.000
_cell.length_b   1.000
_cell.length_c   1.000
_cell.angle_alpha   90.00
_cell.angle_beta   90.00
_cell.angle_gamma   90.00
#
_symmetry.space_group_name_H-M   'P 1'
#
loop_
_entity.id
_entity.type
_entity.pdbx_description
1 polymer ?
#
loop_
_entity_poly.entity_id
_entity_poly.type
_entity_poly.pdbx_seq_one_letter_code
_entity_poly.pdbx_strand_id
1 'polypeptide(L)'
;MLWAHFQKRKSHQSNSQVLANSLPPSPDKHSKPSEGDIELRSSEHTSWEGEVSLGKRPDWRVLFAEMARQYEGKNVGVLVSGASKMQEDVATECKNHTNSNNSNVAFHYHSVSFEL
;
A
#
# COMPACT_ATOMS: atom_id res chain seq x y z
N MET A 1 15.51 -42.67 -2.76
CA MET A 1 14.54 -41.63 -2.32
C MET A 1 14.42 -40.63 -3.48
N LEU A 2 13.46 -40.77 -4.42
CA LEU A 2 12.19 -39.99 -4.57
C LEU A 2 12.40 -38.48 -4.36
N TRP A 3 12.07 -37.50 -5.23
CA TRP A 3 11.10 -37.29 -6.34
C TRP A 3 11.67 -36.20 -7.30
N ALA A 4 11.64 -36.32 -8.63
CA ALA A 4 10.57 -35.96 -9.59
C ALA A 4 10.09 -34.49 -9.58
N HIS A 5 10.38 -33.73 -10.65
CA HIS A 5 9.36 -32.85 -11.24
C HIS A 5 9.56 -32.64 -12.75
N PHE A 6 8.46 -32.88 -13.45
CA PHE A 6 8.31 -33.06 -14.89
C PHE A 6 8.07 -31.70 -15.57
N GLN A 7 8.77 -31.43 -16.68
CA GLN A 7 8.45 -30.31 -17.57
C GLN A 7 7.39 -30.75 -18.57
N LYS A 8 6.34 -29.95 -18.77
CA LYS A 8 5.49 -30.05 -19.96
C LYS A 8 5.08 -28.67 -20.45
N ARG A 9 5.46 -28.37 -21.71
CA ARG A 9 5.05 -27.18 -22.46
C ARG A 9 3.96 -27.52 -23.48
N LYS A 10 3.24 -26.45 -23.86
CA LYS A 10 2.43 -26.16 -25.07
C LYS A 10 1.00 -26.70 -25.15
N SER A 11 0.03 -25.78 -25.30
CA SER A 11 -0.54 -25.46 -26.63
C SER A 11 -1.41 -24.20 -26.58
N HIS A 12 -1.30 -23.35 -27.61
CA HIS A 12 -2.18 -22.23 -27.90
C HIS A 12 -3.49 -22.71 -28.54
N GLN A 13 -4.61 -22.08 -28.20
CA GLN A 13 -5.73 -21.89 -29.13
C GLN A 13 -6.51 -20.63 -28.71
N SER A 14 -6.55 -19.63 -29.60
CA SER A 14 -7.31 -18.39 -29.43
C SER A 14 -8.78 -18.57 -29.81
N ASN A 15 -9.70 -17.87 -29.15
CA ASN A 15 -10.82 -17.26 -29.85
C ASN A 15 -11.35 -16.01 -29.13
N SER A 16 -11.85 -15.09 -29.94
CA SER A 16 -12.06 -13.66 -29.70
C SER A 16 -13.33 -13.30 -28.91
N GLN A 17 -13.27 -12.11 -28.26
CA GLN A 17 -14.35 -11.15 -27.93
C GLN A 17 -15.46 -11.65 -26.98
N VAL A 18 -15.87 -10.93 -25.93
CA VAL A 18 -16.51 -9.60 -25.93
C VAL A 18 -16.32 -8.93 -24.56
N LEU A 19 -15.99 -7.64 -24.60
CA LEU A 19 -16.02 -6.68 -23.49
C LEU A 19 -17.44 -6.59 -22.91
N ALA A 20 -17.66 -7.06 -21.69
CA ALA A 20 -18.85 -6.74 -20.92
C ALA A 20 -18.42 -6.29 -19.52
N ASN A 21 -18.28 -4.97 -19.37
CA ASN A 21 -18.20 -4.31 -18.07
C ASN A 21 -19.52 -4.53 -17.33
N SER A 22 -19.65 -5.60 -16.55
CA SER A 22 -20.80 -5.78 -15.67
C SER A 22 -20.52 -5.10 -14.33
N LEU A 23 -20.92 -3.84 -14.24
CA LEU A 23 -21.11 -3.15 -12.96
C LEU A 23 -22.21 -3.86 -12.14
N PRO A 24 -22.16 -3.83 -10.80
CA PRO A 24 -23.25 -4.35 -9.98
C PRO A 24 -24.55 -3.57 -10.23
N PRO A 25 -25.72 -4.21 -10.12
CA PRO A 25 -27.00 -3.55 -10.40
C PRO A 25 -27.21 -2.37 -9.45
N SER A 26 -27.57 -1.22 -10.02
CA SER A 26 -27.99 -0.04 -9.26
C SER A 26 -29.37 -0.26 -8.63
N PRO A 27 -29.66 0.31 -7.46
CA PRO A 27 -30.96 0.15 -6.81
C PRO A 27 -32.07 0.82 -7.63
N ASP A 28 -33.22 0.15 -7.70
CA ASP A 28 -34.39 0.53 -8.49
C ASP A 28 -34.89 1.94 -8.11
N LYS A 29 -34.88 2.85 -9.09
CA LYS A 29 -35.50 4.17 -8.99
C LYS A 29 -36.94 4.08 -9.49
N HIS A 30 -37.90 4.05 -8.59
CA HIS A 30 -39.29 4.33 -8.96
C HIS A 30 -39.40 5.79 -9.42
N SER A 31 -39.71 5.97 -10.69
CA SER A 31 -39.93 7.26 -11.34
C SER A 31 -41.37 7.76 -11.13
N LYS A 32 -41.51 9.01 -10.71
CA LYS A 32 -42.61 9.89 -11.13
C LYS A 32 -42.01 11.24 -11.51
N PRO A 33 -42.50 11.90 -12.59
CA PRO A 33 -41.87 13.11 -13.10
C PRO A 33 -42.45 14.34 -12.39
N SER A 34 -41.58 15.30 -12.08
CA SER A 34 -41.96 16.71 -12.03
C SER A 34 -40.73 17.53 -12.37
N GLU A 35 -40.84 18.30 -13.46
CA GLU A 35 -39.96 19.42 -13.77
C GLU A 35 -39.85 20.36 -12.57
N GLY A 36 -38.64 20.90 -12.35
CA GLY A 36 -38.41 21.95 -11.37
C GLY A 36 -36.97 21.96 -10.86
N ASP A 37 -36.23 22.98 -11.29
CA ASP A 37 -34.98 23.53 -10.74
C ASP A 37 -33.84 22.58 -10.34
N ILE A 38 -32.74 22.71 -11.09
CA ILE A 38 -31.41 22.23 -10.68
C ILE A 38 -30.86 23.10 -9.54
N GLU A 39 -31.43 22.98 -8.34
CA GLU A 39 -30.71 23.37 -7.14
C GLU A 39 -29.45 22.51 -7.05
N LEU A 40 -28.30 23.17 -7.12
CA LEU A 40 -26.98 22.62 -6.87
C LEU A 40 -26.93 22.20 -5.39
N ARG A 41 -27.58 21.08 -5.06
CA ARG A 41 -27.50 20.50 -3.72
C ARG A 41 -26.04 20.25 -3.44
N SER A 42 -25.52 20.95 -2.45
CA SER A 42 -24.30 20.61 -1.74
C SER A 42 -24.29 19.11 -1.58
N SER A 43 -23.45 18.41 -2.38
CA SER A 43 -23.31 16.97 -2.31
C SER A 43 -23.10 16.63 -0.85
N GLU A 44 -24.11 16.02 -0.24
CA GLU A 44 -24.08 15.60 1.15
C GLU A 44 -22.77 14.82 1.31
N HIS A 45 -21.89 15.30 2.18
CA HIS A 45 -20.63 14.63 2.48
C HIS A 45 -20.96 13.17 2.71
N THR A 46 -20.62 12.29 1.75
CA THR A 46 -20.81 10.87 1.93
C THR A 46 -19.88 10.50 3.07
N SER A 47 -20.42 10.36 4.27
CA SER A 47 -19.73 9.75 5.40
C SER A 47 -19.10 8.47 4.87
N TRP A 48 -17.78 8.35 4.99
CA TRP A 48 -17.10 7.13 4.59
C TRP A 48 -17.68 5.97 5.40
N GLU A 49 -18.52 5.14 4.77
CA GLU A 49 -19.14 3.93 5.35
C GLU A 49 -18.17 2.72 5.26
N GLY A 50 -16.89 2.96 5.56
CA GLY A 50 -15.87 1.91 5.60
C GLY A 50 -15.60 1.50 7.03
N GLU A 51 -15.40 0.20 7.27
CA GLU A 51 -14.89 -0.29 8.56
C GLU A 51 -13.48 0.28 8.80
N VAL A 52 -13.36 1.20 9.76
CA VAL A 52 -12.05 1.76 10.14
C VAL A 52 -11.40 0.81 11.13
N SER A 53 -10.52 -0.06 10.64
CA SER A 53 -9.64 -0.83 11.52
C SER A 53 -8.47 0.05 11.97
N LEU A 54 -8.34 0.28 13.29
CA LEU A 54 -7.12 0.86 13.84
C LEU A 54 -6.00 -0.19 13.75
N GLY A 55 -5.07 0.03 12.82
CA GLY A 55 -3.87 -0.78 12.71
C GLY A 55 -2.98 -0.68 13.94
N LYS A 56 -2.14 -1.69 14.16
CA LYS A 56 -1.11 -1.65 15.22
C LYS A 56 0.11 -0.86 14.72
N ARG A 57 0.82 -0.21 15.65
CA ARG A 57 2.15 0.38 15.37
C ARG A 57 3.09 -0.75 14.89
N PRO A 58 3.82 -0.58 13.79
CA PRO A 58 4.78 -1.57 13.34
C PRO A 58 5.91 -1.74 14.37
N ASP A 59 6.44 -2.96 14.46
CA ASP A 59 7.69 -3.20 15.17
C ASP A 59 8.86 -2.79 14.27
N TRP A 60 9.40 -1.60 14.53
CA TRP A 60 10.48 -1.03 13.72
C TRP A 60 11.72 -1.92 13.70
N ARG A 61 12.04 -2.63 14.78
CA ARG A 61 13.22 -3.50 14.84
C ARG A 61 13.10 -4.66 13.87
N VAL A 62 11.94 -5.33 13.88
CA VAL A 62 11.67 -6.46 13.00
C VAL A 62 11.67 -6.00 11.54
N LEU A 63 11.03 -4.86 11.26
CA LEU A 63 10.95 -4.30 9.92
C LEU A 63 12.34 -3.94 9.37
N PHE A 64 13.16 -3.24 10.15
CA PHE A 64 14.51 -2.87 9.73
C PHE A 64 15.45 -4.08 9.60
N ALA A 65 15.32 -5.09 10.45
CA ALA A 65 16.06 -6.35 10.31
C ALA A 65 15.71 -7.09 9.01
N GLU A 66 14.42 -7.15 8.66
CA GLU A 66 13.98 -7.75 7.40
C GLU A 66 14.50 -6.98 6.19
N MET A 67 14.38 -5.64 6.21
CA MET A 67 14.90 -4.77 5.16
C MET A 67 16.42 -4.89 5.02
N ALA A 68 17.15 -5.00 6.13
CA ALA A 68 18.60 -5.15 6.11
C ALA A 68 19.05 -6.43 5.41
N ARG A 69 18.32 -7.53 5.62
CA ARG A 69 18.55 -8.80 4.93
C ARG A 69 18.21 -8.70 3.45
N GLN A 70 17.11 -8.03 3.09
CA GLN A 70 16.65 -7.93 1.71
C GLN A 70 17.54 -7.02 0.84
N TYR A 71 18.09 -5.96 1.43
CA TYR A 71 18.88 -4.94 0.75
C TYR A 71 20.36 -4.98 1.13
N GLU A 72 20.88 -6.17 1.44
CA GLU A 72 22.29 -6.37 1.77
C GLU A 72 23.21 -5.81 0.67
N GLY A 73 24.27 -5.12 1.08
CA GLY A 73 25.25 -4.48 0.20
C GLY A 73 24.77 -3.17 -0.43
N LYS A 74 23.58 -2.66 -0.08
CA LYS A 74 22.98 -1.46 -0.68
C LYS A 74 22.86 -0.31 0.32
N ASN A 75 22.75 0.89 -0.25
CA ASN A 75 22.36 2.09 0.48
C ASN A 75 20.84 2.27 0.35
N VAL A 76 20.15 2.43 1.48
CA VAL A 76 18.69 2.56 1.54
C VAL A 76 18.35 3.92 2.14
N GLY A 77 17.62 4.74 1.37
CA GLY A 77 17.06 6.00 1.87
C GLY A 77 15.76 5.77 2.62
N VAL A 78 15.63 6.36 3.81
CA VAL A 78 14.43 6.29 4.65
C VAL A 78 13.86 7.71 4.80
N LEU A 79 12.70 7.95 4.18
CA LEU A 79 11.98 9.22 4.24
C LEU A 79 10.84 9.11 5.24
N VAL A 80 10.77 10.02 6.22
CA VAL A 80 9.72 9.99 7.24
C VAL A 80 9.04 11.35 7.38
N SER A 81 7.72 11.33 7.32
CA SER A 81 6.86 12.48 7.61
C SER A 81 5.79 12.06 8.62
N GLY A 82 5.63 12.80 9.71
CA GLY A 82 4.65 12.50 10.75
C GLY A 82 5.07 12.96 12.15
N ALA A 83 4.47 12.39 13.19
CA ALA A 83 4.72 12.78 14.58
C ALA A 83 6.20 12.60 15.00
N SER A 84 6.74 13.54 15.78
CA SER A 84 8.16 13.56 16.16
C SER A 84 8.64 12.27 16.82
N LYS A 85 7.82 11.67 17.69
CA LYS A 85 8.15 10.38 18.33
C LYS A 85 8.32 9.23 17.32
N MET A 86 7.52 9.22 16.24
CA MET A 86 7.68 8.23 15.18
C MET A 86 8.96 8.47 14.38
N GLN A 87 9.25 9.73 14.07
CA GLN A 87 10.49 10.12 13.42
C GLN A 87 11.72 9.67 14.21
N GLU A 88 11.74 9.92 15.52
CA GLU A 88 12.80 9.52 16.43
C GLU A 88 12.99 8.00 16.52
N ASP A 89 11.90 7.25 16.63
CA ASP A 89 11.95 5.78 16.65
C ASP A 89 12.58 5.22 15.37
N VAL A 90 12.18 5.75 14.20
CA VAL A 90 12.71 5.30 12.90
C VAL A 90 14.17 5.73 12.72
N ALA A 91 14.53 6.94 13.10
CA ALA A 91 15.91 7.43 13.05
C ALA A 91 16.84 6.60 13.94
N THR A 92 16.35 6.19 15.12
CA THR A 92 17.09 5.32 16.04
C THR A 92 17.40 3.98 15.40
N GLU A 93 16.42 3.35 14.74
CA GLU A 93 16.67 2.06 14.07
C GLU A 93 17.59 2.19 12.85
N CYS A 94 17.48 3.27 12.08
CA CYS A 94 18.45 3.56 11.00
C CYS A 94 19.87 3.61 11.54
N LYS A 95 20.09 4.33 12.65
CA LYS A 95 21.41 4.46 13.29
C LYS A 95 21.91 3.14 13.85
N ASN A 96 21.05 2.36 14.51
CA ASN A 96 21.41 1.07 15.10
C ASN A 96 21.92 0.09 14.04
N HIS A 97 21.25 0.05 12.89
CA HIS A 97 21.68 -0.82 11.79
C HIS A 97 22.96 -0.30 11.13
N THR A 98 23.06 0.98 10.80
CA THR A 98 24.26 1.54 10.15
C THR A 98 25.53 1.42 11.03
N ASN A 99 25.40 1.56 12.36
CA ASN A 99 26.54 1.45 13.29
C ASN A 99 26.87 0.01 13.70
N SER A 100 26.00 -0.96 13.41
CA SER A 100 26.28 -2.35 13.71
C SER A 100 27.32 -2.87 12.72
N ASN A 101 28.52 -3.21 13.20
CA ASN A 101 29.63 -3.74 12.41
C ASN A 101 29.28 -5.01 11.59
N ASN A 102 28.10 -5.60 11.81
CA ASN A 102 27.60 -6.78 11.12
C ASN A 102 26.53 -6.47 10.06
N SER A 103 26.14 -5.21 9.88
CA SER A 103 25.15 -4.85 8.87
C SER A 103 25.86 -4.43 7.58
N ASN A 104 25.60 -5.17 6.51
CA ASN A 104 26.09 -4.85 5.17
C ASN A 104 25.17 -3.84 4.45
N VAL A 105 24.29 -3.16 5.18
CA VAL A 105 23.32 -2.19 4.64
C VAL A 105 23.52 -0.84 5.32
N ALA A 106 23.48 0.24 4.55
CA ALA A 106 23.54 1.59 5.10
C ALA A 106 22.16 2.25 4.98
N PHE A 107 21.55 2.56 6.11
CA PHE A 107 20.28 3.30 6.15
C PHE A 107 20.53 4.79 6.32
N HIS A 108 19.92 5.59 5.44
CA HIS A 108 20.06 7.05 5.39
C HIS A 108 18.74 7.72 5.73
N TYR A 109 18.60 8.15 6.99
CA TYR A 109 17.39 8.78 7.52
C TYR A 109 17.23 10.23 7.06
N HIS A 110 16.04 10.58 6.59
CA HIS A 110 15.63 11.94 6.22
C HIS A 110 14.23 12.25 6.74
N SER A 111 14.13 13.23 7.63
CA SER A 111 12.85 13.83 8.00
C SER A 111 12.39 14.76 6.88
N VAL A 112 11.15 14.62 6.44
CA VAL A 112 10.57 15.44 5.38
C VAL A 112 9.21 15.96 5.81
N SER A 113 8.95 17.23 5.49
CA SER A 113 7.65 17.86 5.61
C SER A 113 7.22 18.30 4.22
N PHE A 114 6.01 17.91 3.82
CA PHE A 114 5.44 18.29 2.54
C PHE A 114 4.47 19.44 2.78
N GLU A 115 4.72 20.56 2.12
CA GLU A 115 3.73 21.63 1.97
C GLU A 115 2.96 21.35 0.67
N LEU A 116 1.64 21.46 0.74
CA LEU A 116 0.72 21.27 -0.39
C LEU A 116 0.19 22.62 -0.87
#